data_AF-A0A8T3ZIA8-F1
#
_entry.id   AF-A0A8T3ZIA8-F1
#
_cell.length_a   1.000
_cell.length_b   1.000
_cell.length_c   1.000
_cell.angle_alpha   90.00
_cell.angle_beta   90.00
_cell.angle_gamma   90.00
#
_symmetry.space_group_name_H-M   'P 1'
#
loop_
_entity.id
_entity.type
_entity.pdbx_description
1 polymer ?
#
loop_
_entity_poly.entity_id
_entity_poly.type
_entity_poly.pdbx_seq_one_letter_code
_entity_poly.pdbx_strand_id
1 'polypeptide(L)'
;MHQLDTKNRSLFQPEQIQFKNYSADQISQILAARASVGLADGVASQALIKIIAGQSSDVRQALEILRQSVLKAEQEGSPRVEQRHIHMQTLVPELDERESLILQTVRNGSTEAGTIYDQCCTTQQMSYSTFYRTLQKLKAMQLLDIQQVGKQQGRTSTVTLRQ
;
A
#
# COMPACT_ATOMS: atom_id res chain seq x y z
N MET A 1 9.81 -16.68 7.03
CA MET A 1 10.36 -16.24 8.33
C MET A 1 11.58 -17.08 8.64
N HIS A 2 12.78 -16.48 8.67
CA HIS A 2 13.94 -17.16 9.24
C HIS A 2 13.65 -17.42 10.71
N GLN A 3 13.50 -18.70 11.07
CA GLN A 3 13.44 -19.10 12.47
C GLN A 3 14.80 -18.78 13.09
N LEU A 4 14.80 -17.95 14.13
CA LEU A 4 15.96 -17.79 14.99
C LEU A 4 16.35 -19.16 15.55
N ASP A 5 17.64 -19.48 15.51
CA ASP A 5 18.19 -20.75 15.99
C ASP A 5 17.76 -21.00 17.45
N THR A 6 17.46 -22.26 17.73
CA THR A 6 16.86 -22.78 18.98
C THR A 6 17.62 -22.34 20.24
N LYS A 7 18.91 -22.03 20.14
CA LYS A 7 19.77 -21.57 21.24
C LYS A 7 19.53 -20.11 21.67
N ASN A 8 18.90 -19.29 20.83
CA ASN A 8 18.64 -17.85 21.12
C ASN A 8 17.21 -17.56 21.62
N ARG A 9 16.36 -18.58 21.79
CA ARG A 9 14.98 -18.40 22.26
C ARG A 9 14.86 -18.06 23.75
N SER A 10 15.88 -18.35 24.56
CA SER A 10 15.77 -18.24 26.02
C SER A 10 16.01 -16.83 26.59
N LEU A 11 16.60 -15.91 25.82
CA LEU A 11 16.88 -14.53 26.25
C LEU A 11 16.10 -13.48 25.45
N PHE A 12 15.49 -13.88 24.33
CA PHE A 12 14.69 -13.01 23.49
C PHE A 12 13.21 -13.37 23.70
N GLN A 13 12.53 -12.61 24.56
CA GLN A 13 11.07 -12.55 24.61
C GLN A 13 10.61 -11.31 23.82
N PRO A 14 10.59 -11.35 22.48
CA PRO A 14 10.15 -10.20 21.70
C PRO A 14 8.64 -10.03 21.91
N GLU A 15 8.25 -8.94 22.54
CA GLU A 15 6.88 -8.49 22.52
C GLU A 15 6.54 -8.06 21.09
N GLN A 16 5.61 -8.76 20.45
CA GLN A 16 5.19 -8.44 19.10
C GLN A 16 4.23 -7.26 19.13
N ILE A 17 4.74 -6.06 18.84
CA ILE A 17 3.92 -4.86 18.69
C ILE A 17 3.41 -4.78 17.25
N GLN A 18 2.08 -4.80 17.08
CA GLN A 18 1.45 -4.60 15.78
C GLN A 18 1.27 -3.11 15.48
N PHE A 19 1.89 -2.64 14.40
CA PHE A 19 1.63 -1.32 13.85
C PHE A 19 0.44 -1.38 12.91
N LYS A 20 -0.72 -0.97 13.40
CA LYS A 20 -1.92 -0.84 12.57
C LYS A 20 -1.76 0.36 11.62
N ASN A 21 -2.39 0.29 10.46
CA ASN A 21 -2.50 1.44 9.57
C ASN A 21 -3.22 2.57 10.29
N TYR A 22 -2.85 3.81 9.95
CA TYR A 22 -3.54 4.99 10.46
C TYR A 22 -4.97 5.03 9.94
N SER A 23 -5.91 5.39 10.81
CA SER A 23 -7.27 5.74 10.38
C SER A 23 -7.28 7.07 9.61
N ALA A 24 -8.31 7.31 8.80
CA ALA A 24 -8.47 8.59 8.08
C ALA A 24 -8.41 9.80 9.04
N ASP A 25 -8.97 9.68 10.25
CA ASP A 25 -8.89 10.75 11.26
C ASP A 25 -7.45 10.99 11.76
N GLN A 26 -6.70 9.91 11.99
CA GLN A 26 -5.29 10.03 12.37
C GLN A 26 -4.44 10.62 11.24
N ILE A 27 -4.69 10.20 9.99
CA ILE A 27 -4.04 10.80 8.81
C ILE A 27 -4.38 12.30 8.76
N SER A 28 -5.65 12.68 8.94
CA SER A 28 -6.08 14.08 8.95
C SER A 28 -5.37 14.92 10.03
N GLN A 29 -5.23 14.37 11.24
CA GLN A 29 -4.51 15.03 12.33
C GLN A 29 -3.02 15.22 12.02
N ILE A 30 -2.37 14.18 11.49
CA ILE A 30 -0.96 14.26 11.08
C ILE A 30 -0.78 15.30 9.98
N LEU A 31 -1.64 15.30 8.97
CA LEU A 31 -1.59 16.30 7.90
C LEU A 31 -1.80 17.72 8.42
N ALA A 32 -2.78 17.94 9.31
CA ALA A 32 -3.02 19.25 9.91
C ALA A 32 -1.82 19.76 10.70
N ALA A 33 -1.21 18.89 11.52
CA ALA A 33 0.01 19.24 12.25
C ALA A 33 1.15 19.62 11.30
N ARG A 34 1.36 18.87 10.21
CA ARG A 34 2.40 19.19 9.22
C ARG A 34 2.09 20.43 8.40
N ALA A 35 0.84 20.65 8.03
CA ALA A 35 0.38 21.85 7.33
C ALA A 35 0.63 23.10 8.17
N SER A 36 0.36 23.06 9.48
CA SER A 36 0.59 24.20 10.37
C SER A 36 2.05 24.64 10.50
N VAL A 37 3.00 23.72 10.25
CA VAL A 37 4.44 24.00 10.30
C VAL A 37 5.00 24.33 8.92
N GLY A 38 4.44 23.73 7.86
CA GLY A 38 4.97 23.79 6.51
C GLY A 38 4.26 24.76 5.57
N LEU A 39 3.07 25.26 5.92
CA LEU A 39 2.26 26.14 5.09
C LEU A 39 1.89 27.42 5.86
N ALA A 40 1.68 28.51 5.13
CA ALA A 40 1.12 29.73 5.70
C ALA A 40 -0.34 29.52 6.13
N ASP A 41 -0.79 30.31 7.11
CA ASP A 41 -2.13 30.22 7.65
C ASP A 41 -3.20 30.40 6.57
N GLY A 42 -4.17 29.48 6.55
CA GLY A 42 -5.30 29.52 5.63
C GLY A 42 -5.01 29.03 4.21
N VAL A 43 -3.79 28.57 3.89
CA VAL A 43 -3.45 27.97 2.59
C VAL A 43 -4.22 26.66 2.37
N ALA A 44 -4.25 25.77 3.36
CA ALA A 44 -5.00 24.52 3.31
C ALA A 44 -6.12 24.53 4.37
N SER A 45 -7.37 24.38 3.94
CA SER A 45 -8.50 24.31 4.87
C SER A 45 -8.60 22.94 5.55
N GLN A 46 -9.14 22.89 6.76
CA GLN A 46 -9.35 21.62 7.47
C GLN A 46 -10.27 20.66 6.68
N ALA A 47 -11.23 21.19 5.93
CA ALA A 47 -12.09 20.39 5.06
C ALA A 47 -11.29 19.70 3.95
N LEU A 48 -10.36 20.43 3.32
CA LEU A 48 -9.48 19.87 2.29
C LEU A 48 -8.55 18.79 2.86
N ILE A 49 -8.00 19.01 4.05
CA ILE A 49 -7.15 18.02 4.73
C ILE A 49 -7.92 16.73 5.02
N LYS A 50 -9.20 16.83 5.41
CA LYS A 50 -10.07 15.66 5.60
C LYS A 50 -10.35 14.92 4.30
N ILE A 51 -10.54 15.63 3.19
CA ILE A 51 -10.73 15.02 1.86
C ILE A 51 -9.48 14.21 1.48
N ILE A 52 -8.29 14.82 1.57
CA ILE A 52 -7.03 14.12 1.27
C ILE A 52 -6.88 12.89 2.16
N ALA A 53 -7.12 13.02 3.46
CA ALA A 53 -6.98 11.92 4.41
C ALA A 53 -7.95 10.76 4.13
N GLY A 54 -9.21 11.05 3.79
CA GLY A 54 -10.22 10.03 3.51
C GLY A 54 -10.00 9.30 2.17
N GLN A 55 -9.25 9.90 1.26
CA GLN A 55 -8.95 9.31 -0.05
C GLN A 55 -7.54 8.68 -0.14
N SER A 56 -6.74 8.78 0.92
CA SER A 56 -5.37 8.24 0.95
C SER A 56 -5.31 6.87 1.60
N SER A 57 -4.52 5.97 1.04
CA SER A 57 -4.31 4.61 1.57
C SER A 57 -3.34 4.57 2.76
N ASP A 58 -2.38 5.50 2.81
CA ASP A 58 -1.44 5.68 3.92
C ASP A 58 -1.03 7.16 4.09
N VAL A 59 -0.40 7.46 5.22
CA VAL A 59 0.06 8.82 5.57
C VAL A 59 1.08 9.38 4.57
N ARG A 60 1.92 8.53 3.97
CA ARG A 60 2.93 8.96 3.01
C ARG A 60 2.28 9.43 1.72
N GLN A 61 1.31 8.67 1.20
CA GLN A 61 0.51 9.08 0.06
C GLN A 61 -0.25 10.38 0.37
N ALA A 62 -0.84 10.49 1.55
CA ALA A 62 -1.58 11.67 1.97
C ALA A 62 -0.70 12.94 1.99
N LEU A 63 0.52 12.83 2.52
CA LEU A 63 1.50 13.93 2.55
C LEU A 63 1.94 14.33 1.14
N GLU A 64 2.16 13.35 0.26
CA GLU A 64 2.56 13.63 -1.12
C GLU A 64 1.43 14.32 -1.89
N ILE A 65 0.18 13.87 -1.73
CA ILE A 65 -0.99 14.53 -2.33
C ILE A 65 -1.11 15.97 -1.84
N LEU A 66 -0.96 16.21 -0.53
CA LEU A 66 -0.99 17.56 0.02
C LEU A 66 0.11 18.44 -0.58
N ARG A 67 1.35 17.94 -0.65
CA ARG A 67 2.49 18.65 -1.22
C ARG A 67 2.27 19.03 -2.68
N GLN A 68 1.80 18.08 -3.49
CA GLN A 68 1.50 18.31 -4.91
C GLN A 68 0.37 19.32 -5.10
N SER A 69 -0.67 19.23 -4.26
CA SER A 69 -1.80 20.16 -4.31
C SER A 69 -1.38 21.60 -4.00
N VAL A 70 -0.46 21.78 -3.04
CA VAL A 70 0.12 23.08 -2.71
C VAL A 70 0.97 23.62 -3.87
N LEU A 71 1.87 22.79 -4.42
CA LEU A 71 2.71 23.21 -5.55
C LEU A 71 1.88 23.60 -6.76
N LYS A 72 0.79 22.87 -7.04
CA LYS A 72 -0.12 23.21 -8.14
C LYS A 72 -0.86 24.52 -7.88
N ALA A 73 -1.34 24.75 -6.66
CA ALA A 73 -1.95 26.03 -6.28
C ALA A 73 -0.97 27.19 -6.47
N GLU A 74 0.29 27.00 -6.07
CA GLU A 74 1.36 27.99 -6.21
C GLU A 74 1.69 28.28 -7.69
N GLN A 75 1.79 27.24 -8.53
CA GLN A 75 1.99 27.38 -9.98
C GLN A 75 0.84 28.14 -10.65
N GLU A 76 -0.40 27.96 -10.19
CA GLU A 76 -1.58 28.67 -10.67
C GLU A 76 -1.72 30.08 -10.06
N GLY A 77 -0.82 30.50 -9.17
CA GLY A 77 -0.91 31.78 -8.45
C GLY A 77 -2.07 31.85 -7.47
N SER A 78 -2.63 30.71 -7.07
CA SER A 78 -3.75 30.63 -6.15
C SER A 78 -3.26 30.74 -4.71
N PRO A 79 -3.79 31.68 -3.90
CA PRO A 79 -3.35 31.86 -2.51
C PRO A 79 -3.82 30.73 -1.57
N ARG A 80 -4.72 29.86 -2.04
CA ARG A 80 -5.27 28.74 -1.26
C ARG A 80 -5.35 27.48 -2.10
N VAL A 81 -5.20 26.34 -1.44
CA VAL A 81 -5.45 25.05 -2.06
C VAL A 81 -6.95 24.83 -2.15
N GLU A 82 -7.44 24.59 -3.35
CA GLU A 82 -8.81 24.21 -3.64
C GLU A 82 -8.86 22.75 -4.09
N GLN A 83 -10.06 22.16 -4.07
CA GLN A 83 -10.26 20.76 -4.45
C GLN A 83 -9.77 20.45 -5.88
N ARG A 84 -9.81 21.43 -6.80
CA ARG A 84 -9.28 21.28 -8.18
C ARG A 84 -7.76 21.06 -8.24
N HIS A 85 -7.02 21.46 -7.20
CA HIS A 85 -5.58 21.25 -7.12
C HIS A 85 -5.24 19.84 -6.61
N ILE A 86 -6.19 19.14 -5.98
CA ILE A 86 -6.02 17.77 -5.52
C ILE A 86 -6.04 16.86 -6.74
N HIS A 87 -4.88 16.26 -7.05
CA HIS A 87 -4.78 15.23 -8.06
C HIS A 87 -4.48 13.90 -7.38
N MET A 88 -5.45 12.99 -7.44
CA MET A 88 -5.24 11.60 -7.08
C MET A 88 -4.37 11.00 -8.19
N GLN A 89 -3.08 10.87 -7.95
CA GLN A 89 -2.31 9.91 -8.72
C GLN A 89 -2.82 8.54 -8.31
N THR A 90 -3.73 7.98 -9.10
CA THR A 90 -3.82 6.53 -9.21
C THR A 90 -2.44 6.13 -9.71
N LEU A 91 -1.55 5.75 -8.79
CA LEU A 91 -0.32 5.10 -9.15
C LEU A 91 -0.79 3.77 -9.75
N VAL A 92 -1.11 3.78 -11.04
CA VAL A 92 -1.17 2.58 -11.85
C VAL A 92 0.30 2.37 -12.15
N PRO A 93 1.03 1.54 -11.38
CA PRO A 93 2.38 1.23 -11.79
C PRO A 93 2.32 0.71 -13.23
N GLU A 94 3.32 1.05 -14.03
CA GLU A 94 3.54 0.34 -15.29
C GLU A 94 3.81 -1.11 -14.93
N LEU A 95 2.78 -1.94 -15.07
CA LEU A 95 2.83 -3.34 -14.74
C LEU A 95 3.46 -4.06 -15.92
N ASP A 96 4.53 -4.81 -15.63
CA ASP A 96 5.09 -5.74 -16.60
C ASP A 96 4.07 -6.85 -16.92
N GLU A 97 4.22 -7.55 -18.05
CA GLU A 97 3.26 -8.58 -18.50
C GLU A 97 2.95 -9.61 -17.40
N ARG A 98 3.99 -9.99 -16.66
CA ARG A 98 3.91 -10.95 -15.54
C ARG A 98 3.14 -10.41 -14.34
N GLU A 99 3.30 -9.13 -14.05
CA GLU A 99 2.62 -8.45 -12.94
C GLU A 99 1.12 -8.31 -13.24
N SER A 100 0.81 -7.91 -14.48
CA SER A 100 -0.56 -7.86 -14.99
C SER A 100 -1.23 -9.23 -14.96
N LEU A 101 -0.53 -10.29 -15.37
CA LEU A 101 -1.05 -11.66 -15.33
C LEU A 101 -1.41 -12.13 -13.91
N ILE A 102 -0.54 -11.88 -12.93
CA ILE A 102 -0.81 -12.22 -11.52
C ILE A 102 -2.00 -11.42 -10.98
N LEU A 103 -2.10 -10.13 -11.31
CA LEU A 103 -3.23 -9.32 -10.87
C LEU A 103 -4.56 -9.76 -11.52
N GLN A 104 -4.55 -10.13 -12.81
CA GLN A 104 -5.72 -10.64 -13.50
C GLN A 104 -6.20 -11.96 -12.93
N THR A 105 -5.30 -12.89 -12.63
CA THR A 105 -5.66 -14.18 -12.01
C THR A 105 -6.27 -14.00 -10.62
N VAL A 106 -5.72 -13.10 -9.79
CA VAL A 106 -6.32 -12.75 -8.50
C VAL A 106 -7.69 -12.08 -8.68
N ARG A 107 -7.83 -11.20 -9.68
CA ARG A 107 -9.10 -10.53 -10.00
C ARG A 107 -10.19 -11.49 -10.46
N ASN A 108 -9.79 -12.56 -11.15
CA ASN A 108 -10.68 -13.62 -11.60
C ASN A 108 -11.12 -14.59 -10.49
N GLY A 109 -10.71 -14.33 -9.23
CA GLY A 109 -11.20 -15.04 -8.05
C GLY A 109 -10.22 -16.06 -7.46
N SER A 110 -9.01 -16.20 -8.02
CA SER A 110 -7.98 -17.07 -7.45
C SER A 110 -7.40 -16.42 -6.19
N THR A 111 -7.58 -17.06 -5.04
CA THR A 111 -7.15 -16.54 -3.73
C THR A 111 -5.98 -17.30 -3.13
N GLU A 112 -5.67 -18.51 -3.57
CA GLU A 112 -4.55 -19.29 -3.04
C GLU A 112 -3.30 -19.10 -3.90
N ALA A 113 -2.14 -18.79 -3.29
CA ALA A 113 -0.90 -18.57 -4.02
C ALA A 113 -0.47 -19.77 -4.89
N GLY A 114 -0.85 -20.99 -4.49
CA GLY A 114 -0.62 -22.20 -5.28
C GLY A 114 -1.45 -22.24 -6.56
N THR A 115 -2.76 -21.98 -6.46
CA THR A 115 -3.64 -21.99 -7.64
C THR A 115 -3.33 -20.84 -8.60
N ILE A 116 -2.95 -19.67 -8.07
CA ILE A 116 -2.46 -18.54 -8.85
C ILE A 116 -1.18 -18.95 -9.61
N TYR A 117 -0.24 -19.62 -8.94
CA TYR A 117 0.99 -20.10 -9.58
C TYR A 117 0.69 -21.10 -10.71
N ASP A 118 -0.17 -22.09 -10.48
CA ASP A 118 -0.49 -23.12 -11.46
C ASP A 118 -1.11 -22.52 -12.74
N GLN A 119 -2.02 -21.54 -12.55
CA GLN A 119 -2.63 -20.79 -13.65
C GLN A 119 -1.59 -19.97 -14.41
N CYS A 120 -0.74 -19.23 -13.70
CA CYS A 120 0.32 -18.44 -14.32
C CYS A 120 1.34 -19.32 -15.06
N CYS A 121 1.70 -20.48 -14.52
CA CYS A 121 2.65 -21.41 -15.12
C CYS A 121 2.12 -22.03 -16.42
N THR A 122 0.80 -22.20 -16.55
CA THR A 122 0.15 -22.70 -17.77
C THR A 122 0.15 -21.64 -18.87
N THR A 123 -0.05 -20.36 -18.52
CA THR A 123 -0.11 -19.25 -19.49
C THR A 123 1.28 -18.74 -19.90
N GLN A 124 2.22 -18.68 -18.97
CA GLN A 124 3.57 -18.17 -19.18
C GLN A 124 4.51 -19.09 -18.40
N GLN A 125 5.40 -19.84 -19.05
CA GLN A 125 6.34 -20.77 -18.40
C GLN A 125 7.28 -20.04 -17.42
N MET A 126 6.79 -19.73 -16.22
CA MET A 126 7.49 -18.97 -15.19
C MET A 126 7.94 -19.89 -14.07
N SER A 127 9.17 -19.71 -13.61
CA SER A 127 9.67 -20.41 -12.44
C SER A 127 8.98 -19.93 -11.16
N TYR A 128 8.84 -20.80 -10.16
CA TYR A 128 8.32 -20.44 -8.84
C TYR A 128 9.09 -19.28 -8.17
N SER A 129 10.41 -19.22 -8.38
CA SER A 129 11.27 -18.12 -7.87
C SER A 129 10.93 -16.78 -8.51
N THR A 130 10.58 -16.77 -9.80
CA THR A 130 10.17 -15.56 -10.51
C THR A 130 8.78 -15.14 -10.08
N PHE A 131 7.84 -16.08 -9.98
CA PHE A 131 6.51 -15.85 -9.45
C PHE A 131 6.55 -15.21 -8.06
N TYR A 132 7.27 -15.83 -7.11
CA TYR A 132 7.35 -15.32 -5.74
C TYR A 132 7.98 -13.93 -5.68
N ARG A 133 9.02 -13.66 -6.48
CA ARG A 133 9.64 -12.33 -6.56
C ARG A 133 8.65 -11.28 -7.08
N THR A 134 7.89 -11.59 -8.14
CA THR A 134 6.87 -10.70 -8.68
C THR A 134 5.73 -10.48 -7.68
N LEU A 135 5.30 -11.53 -6.97
CA LEU A 135 4.30 -11.47 -5.92
C LEU A 135 4.74 -10.55 -4.75
N GLN A 136 6.00 -10.66 -4.31
CA GLN A 136 6.55 -9.75 -3.30
C GLN A 136 6.67 -8.31 -3.81
N LYS A 137 7.00 -8.12 -5.09
CA LYS A 137 7.03 -6.79 -5.72
C LYS A 137 5.65 -6.15 -5.73
N LEU A 138 4.61 -6.89 -6.12
CA LEU A 138 3.21 -6.43 -6.08
C LEU A 138 2.72 -6.14 -4.66
N LYS A 139 3.13 -6.93 -3.66
CA LYS A 139 2.88 -6.65 -2.25
C LYS A 139 3.59 -5.37 -1.78
N ALA A 140 4.84 -5.15 -2.19
CA ALA A 140 5.58 -3.94 -1.86
C ALA A 140 4.94 -2.68 -2.47
N MET A 141 4.33 -2.81 -3.66
CA MET A 141 3.52 -1.78 -4.30
C MET A 141 2.13 -1.59 -3.67
N GLN A 142 1.79 -2.33 -2.61
CA GLN A 142 0.48 -2.30 -1.96
C GLN A 142 -0.69 -2.67 -2.88
N LEU A 143 -0.45 -3.41 -3.97
CA LEU A 143 -1.52 -3.87 -4.87
C LEU A 143 -2.17 -5.18 -4.38
N LEU A 144 -1.40 -5.96 -3.62
CA LEU A 144 -1.82 -7.25 -3.06
C LEU A 144 -1.50 -7.31 -1.57
N ASP A 145 -2.40 -7.91 -0.79
CA ASP A 145 -2.06 -8.41 0.53
C ASP A 145 -1.83 -9.93 0.46
N ILE A 146 -0.86 -10.41 1.25
CA ILE A 146 -0.50 -11.82 1.31
C ILE A 146 -0.54 -12.23 2.77
N GLN A 147 -1.49 -13.10 3.10
CA GLN A 147 -1.68 -13.66 4.43
C GLN A 147 -1.29 -15.13 4.44
N GLN A 148 -0.65 -15.58 5.52
CA GLN A 148 -0.38 -17.01 5.71
C GLN A 148 -1.47 -17.59 6.59
N VAL A 149 -2.28 -18.49 6.03
CA VAL A 149 -3.31 -19.19 6.80
C VAL A 149 -2.73 -20.55 7.16
N GLY A 150 -2.43 -20.74 8.45
CA GLY A 150 -2.03 -22.05 8.96
C GLY A 150 -3.23 -22.99 8.99
N LYS A 151 -3.34 -23.92 8.04
CA LYS A 151 -4.12 -25.14 8.24
C LYS A 151 -3.22 -26.20 8.85
N GLN A 152 -3.81 -27.09 9.65
CA GLN A 152 -3.15 -28.13 10.44
C GLN A 152 -2.21 -29.08 9.66
N GLN A 153 -2.14 -28.97 8.33
CA GLN A 153 -1.20 -29.75 7.51
C GLN A 153 -0.89 -29.04 6.17
N GLY A 154 -0.37 -27.81 6.20
CA GLY A 154 0.12 -27.14 4.99
C GLY A 154 0.23 -25.62 5.11
N ARG A 155 1.35 -25.05 4.62
CA ARG A 155 1.58 -23.59 4.57
C ARG A 155 0.94 -23.02 3.32
N THR A 156 -0.38 -22.78 3.31
CA THR A 156 -1.03 -22.09 2.19
C THR A 156 -1.03 -20.58 2.44
N SER A 157 -0.51 -19.82 1.48
CA SER A 157 -0.58 -18.35 1.52
C SER A 157 -1.79 -17.91 0.69
N THR A 158 -2.69 -17.12 1.28
CA THR A 158 -3.80 -16.49 0.57
C THR A 158 -3.39 -15.11 0.09
N VAL A 159 -3.84 -14.75 -1.11
CA VAL A 159 -3.54 -13.50 -1.80
C VAL A 159 -4.86 -12.79 -2.07
N THR A 160 -4.95 -11.52 -1.68
CA THR A 160 -6.14 -10.69 -1.86
C THR A 160 -5.78 -9.36 -2.50
N LEU A 161 -6.60 -8.89 -3.42
CA LEU A 161 -6.47 -7.53 -3.97
C LEU A 161 -6.70 -6.50 -2.88
N ARG A 162 -5.82 -5.50 -2.83
CA ARG A 162 -5.98 -4.35 -1.96
C ARG A 162 -6.71 -3.27 -2.75
N GLN A 163 -7.94 -2.95 -2.34
CA GLN A 163 -8.72 -1.83 -2.88
C GLN A 163 -8.50 -0.56 -2.06
#